data_AF-A0A815Q065-F1
#
_entry.id   AF-A0A815Q065-F1
#
_cell.length_a   1.000
_cell.length_b   1.000
_cell.length_c   1.000
_cell.angle_alpha   90.00
_cell.angle_beta   90.00
_cell.angle_gamma   90.00
#
_symmetry.space_group_name_H-M   'P 1'
#
loop_
_entity.id
_entity.type
_entity.pdbx_description
1 polymer ?
#
loop_
_entity_poly.entity_id
_entity_poly.type
_entity_poly.pdbx_seq_one_letter_code
_entity_poly.pdbx_strand_id
1 'polypeptide(L)'
;MPSRLRTAPLWQEEMDVAVGSINSIAHSVCMLMKIKQSTSLTGGITAQGDRLDQLNEPHFLFVDRDHLYVSDDHNHRVMKWLKSAKEGVVVAGGRGEGDALTQLHWSNGVIVDQLGTVYVVDLGNHRIMCWPQEAKQGTIIVGGNGLGNQANQLIYPTGLSLDRQNNFYVAEMNNHRVQRFSMN
;
A
#
# COMPACT_ATOMS: atom_id res chain seq x y z
N MET A 1 34.96 19.10 63.30
CA MET A 1 33.60 18.57 63.09
C MET A 1 33.71 17.30 62.23
N PRO A 2 32.93 16.25 62.49
CA PRO A 2 33.40 14.86 62.48
C PRO A 2 33.22 14.07 61.17
N SER A 3 34.11 13.08 61.00
CA SER A 3 33.87 11.71 60.52
C SER A 3 33.12 11.42 59.21
N ARG A 4 33.74 10.59 58.34
CA ARG A 4 33.36 9.18 58.01
C ARG A 4 33.99 8.80 56.67
N LEU A 5 34.95 7.87 56.65
CA LEU A 5 34.82 6.41 56.56
C LEU A 5 34.34 5.92 55.17
N ARG A 6 35.28 5.25 54.48
CA ARG A 6 35.22 3.96 53.71
C ARG A 6 33.98 3.73 52.82
N THR A 7 34.08 3.31 51.57
CA THR A 7 34.78 2.10 51.07
C THR A 7 35.08 2.17 49.56
N ALA A 8 36.27 1.70 49.18
CA ALA A 8 36.78 1.40 47.83
C ALA A 8 36.18 0.08 47.28
N PRO A 9 36.76 -0.63 46.28
CA PRO A 9 37.55 -0.27 45.07
C PRO A 9 36.92 -0.90 43.79
N LEU A 10 37.44 -0.80 42.56
CA LEU A 10 38.48 -1.68 41.99
C LEU A 10 38.77 -1.26 40.53
N TRP A 11 40.00 -0.74 40.30
CA TRP A 11 40.89 -0.79 39.12
C TRP A 11 40.32 -0.36 37.75
N GLN A 12 40.66 0.81 37.18
CA GLN A 12 41.92 1.16 36.48
C GLN A 12 42.48 0.02 35.63
N GLU A 13 42.24 0.08 34.31
CA GLU A 13 43.19 0.54 33.28
C GLU A 13 44.13 -0.59 32.85
N GLU A 14 43.87 -1.10 31.65
CA GLU A 14 44.93 -1.35 30.68
C GLU A 14 44.37 -0.96 29.30
N MET A 15 44.91 0.13 28.75
CA MET A 15 44.93 0.33 27.32
C MET A 15 46.05 -0.53 26.77
N ASP A 16 45.73 -1.38 25.78
CA ASP A 16 46.70 -1.70 24.75
C ASP A 16 46.03 -1.57 23.38
N VAL A 17 46.64 -0.70 22.57
CA VAL A 17 46.25 -0.39 21.22
C VAL A 17 46.82 -1.48 20.30
N ALA A 18 45.93 -2.18 19.58
CA ALA A 18 46.30 -2.87 18.36
C ALA A 18 45.42 -2.35 17.21
N VAL A 19 46.04 -1.50 16.39
CA VAL A 19 45.50 -1.02 15.11
C VAL A 19 45.41 -2.21 14.16
N GLY A 20 44.20 -2.59 13.74
CA GLY A 20 44.02 -3.71 12.81
C GLY A 20 42.65 -3.75 12.17
N SER A 21 42.57 -3.24 10.94
CA SER A 21 41.53 -3.52 9.94
C SER A 21 40.14 -2.91 10.17
N ILE A 22 40.01 -1.68 9.66
CA ILE A 22 38.85 -1.22 8.87
C ILE A 22 38.19 -2.35 8.07
N ASN A 23 37.06 -2.92 8.53
CA ASN A 23 35.96 -3.39 7.69
C ASN A 23 34.84 -4.02 8.53
N SER A 24 33.60 -3.74 8.12
CA SER A 24 32.33 -4.29 8.62
C SER A 24 31.56 -3.48 9.68
N ILE A 25 31.32 -2.19 9.43
CA ILE A 25 30.10 -1.49 9.91
C ILE A 25 28.97 -1.64 8.86
N ALA A 26 28.97 -2.73 8.11
CA ALA A 26 28.02 -2.98 7.02
C ALA A 26 27.52 -4.42 7.07
N HIS A 27 27.08 -4.88 8.24
CA HIS A 27 26.24 -6.07 8.33
C HIS A 27 25.05 -5.75 9.24
N SER A 28 23.88 -5.72 8.59
CA SER A 28 22.55 -5.80 9.19
C SER A 28 21.90 -4.52 9.76
N VAL A 29 21.49 -3.62 8.86
CA VAL A 29 20.30 -2.77 9.09
C VAL A 29 18.99 -3.58 8.90
N CYS A 30 19.07 -4.80 8.38
CA CYS A 30 17.92 -5.70 8.21
C CYS A 30 17.62 -6.56 9.47
N MET A 31 18.48 -6.55 10.48
CA MET A 31 18.30 -7.39 11.68
C MET A 31 17.67 -6.56 12.81
N LEU A 32 16.51 -7.03 13.29
CA LEU A 32 15.77 -6.59 14.50
C LEU A 32 14.74 -5.45 14.38
N MET A 33 14.04 -5.31 13.25
CA MET A 33 12.63 -4.89 13.33
C MET A 33 11.78 -6.10 13.72
N LYS A 34 11.85 -6.51 14.99
CA LYS A 34 10.84 -7.44 15.54
C LYS A 34 9.54 -6.65 15.65
N ILE A 35 8.52 -7.03 14.86
CA ILE A 35 7.16 -6.54 15.06
C ILE A 35 6.80 -6.89 16.51
N LYS A 36 6.70 -5.88 17.40
CA LYS A 36 6.03 -6.07 18.68
C LYS A 36 4.61 -6.46 18.32
N GLN A 37 4.17 -7.66 18.69
CA GLN A 37 2.79 -8.10 18.51
C GLN A 37 1.86 -7.28 19.43
N SER A 38 1.65 -6.02 19.11
CA SER A 38 0.47 -5.26 19.50
C SER A 38 -0.34 -5.08 18.21
N THR A 39 -1.09 -6.13 17.84
CA THR A 39 -1.93 -6.09 16.66
C THR A 39 -3.15 -5.20 16.96
N SER A 40 -3.14 -3.98 16.45
CA SER A 40 -4.37 -3.22 16.25
C SER A 40 -4.88 -3.62 14.87
N LEU A 41 -5.95 -4.40 14.81
CA LEU A 41 -6.60 -4.76 13.54
C LEU A 41 -7.22 -3.49 12.95
N THR A 42 -6.89 -3.18 11.69
CA THR A 42 -7.50 -2.12 10.91
C THR A 42 -8.03 -2.75 9.61
N GLY A 43 -9.36 -2.76 9.43
CA GLY A 43 -10.02 -3.35 8.26
C GLY A 43 -10.15 -4.88 8.32
N GLY A 44 -11.29 -5.42 7.84
CA GLY A 44 -11.55 -6.88 7.81
C GLY A 44 -11.55 -7.53 9.20
N ILE A 45 -12.25 -6.92 10.16
CA ILE A 45 -12.08 -7.20 11.60
C ILE A 45 -12.82 -8.47 12.04
N THR A 46 -13.88 -8.85 11.33
CA THR A 46 -14.85 -9.82 11.86
C THR A 46 -14.89 -11.14 11.09
N ALA A 47 -15.01 -11.12 9.77
CA ALA A 47 -15.07 -12.31 8.92
C ALA A 47 -14.95 -11.97 7.42
N GLN A 48 -14.87 -12.99 6.57
CA GLN A 48 -15.15 -12.87 5.15
C GLN A 48 -16.58 -12.37 4.93
N GLY A 49 -16.76 -11.38 4.04
CA GLY A 49 -18.08 -10.85 3.69
C GLY A 49 -18.01 -9.47 3.04
N ASP A 50 -19.17 -8.86 2.82
CA ASP A 50 -19.35 -7.62 2.06
C ASP A 50 -19.82 -6.43 2.92
N ARG A 51 -19.94 -6.61 4.23
CA ARG A 51 -20.23 -5.50 5.16
C ARG A 51 -19.06 -4.51 5.24
N LEU A 52 -19.30 -3.35 5.84
CA LEU A 52 -18.29 -2.28 5.96
C LEU A 52 -17.16 -2.60 6.95
N ASP A 53 -17.32 -3.63 7.78
CA ASP A 53 -16.30 -4.18 8.68
C ASP A 53 -15.65 -5.47 8.17
N GLN A 54 -16.05 -5.93 6.97
CA GLN A 54 -15.65 -7.19 6.37
C GLN A 54 -14.91 -6.97 5.04
N LEU A 55 -14.12 -7.96 4.67
CA LEU A 55 -13.38 -8.02 3.41
C LEU A 55 -13.58 -9.42 2.80
N ASN A 56 -13.40 -9.55 1.49
CA ASN A 56 -13.48 -10.78 0.75
C ASN A 56 -12.30 -10.84 -0.24
N GLU A 57 -11.33 -11.70 0.07
CA GLU A 57 -10.07 -11.83 -0.67
C GLU A 57 -9.32 -10.50 -0.90
N PRO A 58 -9.00 -9.74 0.16
CA PRO A 58 -8.29 -8.48 -0.01
C PRO A 58 -6.90 -8.71 -0.63
N HIS A 59 -6.58 -8.00 -1.70
CA HIS A 59 -5.37 -8.28 -2.48
C HIS A 59 -4.24 -7.26 -2.29
N PHE A 60 -4.59 -5.98 -2.13
CA PHE A 60 -3.61 -4.90 -2.01
C PHE A 60 -4.06 -3.86 -1.01
N LEU A 61 -3.09 -3.10 -0.49
CA LEU A 61 -3.34 -2.01 0.44
C LEU A 61 -2.53 -0.77 0.09
N PHE A 62 -3.07 0.39 0.42
CA PHE A 62 -2.38 1.66 0.47
C PHE A 62 -2.60 2.32 1.83
N VAL A 63 -1.56 2.88 2.41
CA VAL A 63 -1.61 3.48 3.75
C VAL A 63 -1.08 4.90 3.67
N ASP A 64 -1.92 5.86 4.06
CA ASP A 64 -1.48 7.23 4.29
C ASP A 64 -1.23 7.48 5.79
N ARG A 65 -1.15 8.75 6.21
CA ARG A 65 -0.95 9.11 7.62
C ARG A 65 -2.03 8.52 8.55
N ASP A 66 -3.29 8.60 8.14
CA ASP A 66 -4.46 8.38 9.01
C ASP A 66 -5.34 7.24 8.53
N HIS A 67 -5.23 6.86 7.26
CA HIS A 67 -6.12 5.93 6.60
C HIS A 67 -5.42 4.69 6.06
N LEU A 68 -6.21 3.63 5.96
CA LEU A 68 -5.91 2.40 5.24
C LEU A 68 -6.92 2.29 4.09
N TYR A 69 -6.42 2.03 2.90
CA TYR A 69 -7.20 1.69 1.72
C TYR A 69 -6.91 0.24 1.39
N VAL A 70 -7.95 -0.54 1.12
CA VAL A 70 -7.82 -1.96 0.77
C VAL A 70 -8.59 -2.22 -0.50
N SER A 71 -7.94 -2.89 -1.43
CA SER A 71 -8.60 -3.48 -2.58
C SER A 71 -9.28 -4.77 -2.16
N ASP A 72 -10.61 -4.74 -2.15
CA ASP A 72 -11.48 -5.81 -1.68
C ASP A 72 -11.98 -6.61 -2.89
N ASP A 73 -11.08 -7.44 -3.43
CA ASP A 73 -11.09 -7.97 -4.79
C ASP A 73 -12.41 -8.67 -5.17
N HIS A 74 -12.86 -9.61 -4.32
CA HIS A 74 -14.07 -10.40 -4.55
C HIS A 74 -15.36 -9.67 -4.17
N ASN A 75 -15.27 -8.49 -3.57
CA ASN A 75 -16.39 -7.57 -3.41
C ASN A 75 -16.38 -6.44 -4.46
N HIS A 76 -15.40 -6.45 -5.37
CA HIS A 76 -15.28 -5.50 -6.49
C HIS A 76 -15.36 -4.04 -6.06
N ARG A 77 -14.59 -3.72 -5.00
CA ARG A 77 -14.62 -2.40 -4.38
C ARG A 77 -13.28 -2.04 -3.76
N VAL A 78 -13.07 -0.76 -3.55
CA VAL A 78 -12.01 -0.26 -2.68
C VAL A 78 -12.64 0.32 -1.43
N MET A 79 -12.13 -0.14 -0.30
CA MET A 79 -12.58 0.28 1.01
C MET A 79 -11.55 1.19 1.66
N LYS A 80 -12.00 2.21 2.39
CA LYS A 80 -11.19 3.14 3.17
C LYS A 80 -11.58 3.07 4.64
N TRP A 81 -10.61 2.95 5.52
CA TRP A 81 -10.77 3.05 6.97
C TRP A 81 -9.90 4.18 7.54
N LEU A 82 -10.37 4.84 8.59
CA LEU A 82 -9.47 5.43 9.57
C LEU A 82 -8.78 4.29 10.32
N LYS A 83 -7.48 4.43 10.65
CA LYS A 83 -6.72 3.33 11.27
C LYS A 83 -7.31 2.78 12.57
N SER A 84 -8.06 3.61 13.30
CA SER A 84 -8.74 3.26 14.54
C SER A 84 -10.22 2.87 14.38
N ALA A 85 -10.76 2.92 13.16
CA ALA A 85 -12.18 2.67 12.93
C ALA A 85 -12.51 1.17 12.86
N LYS A 86 -13.72 0.83 13.30
CA LYS A 86 -14.27 -0.54 13.21
C LYS A 86 -14.91 -0.83 11.85
N GLU A 87 -15.42 0.21 11.20
CA GLU A 87 -16.08 0.15 9.90
C GLU A 87 -15.42 1.13 8.94
N GLY A 88 -15.47 0.80 7.65
CA GLY A 88 -14.91 1.59 6.58
C GLY A 88 -15.99 2.21 5.71
N VAL A 89 -15.55 2.83 4.63
CA VAL A 89 -16.42 3.37 3.60
C VAL A 89 -15.95 2.90 2.23
N VAL A 90 -16.89 2.65 1.33
CA VAL A 90 -16.58 2.35 -0.08
C VAL A 90 -16.16 3.66 -0.76
N VAL A 91 -14.97 3.67 -1.37
CA VAL A 91 -14.43 4.84 -2.07
C VAL A 91 -14.27 4.64 -3.58
N ALA A 92 -14.36 3.40 -4.07
CA ALA A 92 -14.45 3.08 -5.48
C ALA A 92 -15.20 1.75 -5.68
N GLY A 93 -15.92 1.62 -6.80
CA GLY A 93 -16.71 0.42 -7.10
C GLY A 93 -17.88 0.18 -6.13
N GLY A 94 -18.11 -1.08 -5.78
CA GLY A 94 -19.14 -1.49 -4.81
C GLY A 94 -20.58 -1.51 -5.37
N ARG A 95 -20.74 -1.53 -6.70
CA ARG A 95 -22.02 -1.72 -7.40
C ARG A 95 -22.10 -3.08 -8.10
N GLY A 96 -21.44 -4.08 -7.51
CA GLY A 96 -21.27 -5.41 -8.09
C GLY A 96 -20.16 -5.46 -9.14
N GLU A 97 -19.92 -6.68 -9.62
CA GLU A 97 -19.01 -6.96 -10.73
C GLU A 97 -19.52 -6.34 -12.03
N GLY A 98 -18.64 -5.74 -12.82
CA GLY A 98 -18.95 -5.28 -14.16
C GLY A 98 -17.98 -4.22 -14.68
N ASP A 99 -18.27 -3.68 -15.87
CA ASP A 99 -17.43 -2.72 -16.58
C ASP A 99 -18.02 -1.30 -16.62
N ALA A 100 -19.18 -1.06 -16.00
CA ALA A 100 -19.72 0.28 -15.86
C ALA A 100 -18.76 1.18 -15.06
N LEU A 101 -18.88 2.51 -15.22
CA LEU A 101 -18.03 3.46 -14.50
C LEU A 101 -18.25 3.47 -12.98
N THR A 102 -19.28 2.79 -12.49
CA THR A 102 -19.57 2.60 -11.06
C THR A 102 -19.15 1.23 -10.54
N GLN A 103 -18.65 0.36 -11.42
CA GLN A 103 -18.31 -1.04 -11.14
C GLN A 103 -16.82 -1.29 -11.34
N LEU A 104 -16.35 -2.38 -10.73
CA LEU A 104 -15.02 -2.92 -10.89
C LEU A 104 -15.16 -4.44 -11.13
N HIS A 105 -14.07 -5.06 -11.59
CA HIS A 105 -13.97 -6.50 -11.77
C HIS A 105 -12.57 -6.95 -11.35
N TRP A 106 -12.51 -7.71 -10.24
CA TRP A 106 -11.26 -8.10 -9.57
C TRP A 106 -10.34 -6.91 -9.28
N SER A 107 -10.77 -5.99 -8.41
CA SER A 107 -9.95 -4.84 -8.06
C SER A 107 -8.65 -5.30 -7.40
N ASN A 108 -7.50 -4.93 -7.96
CA ASN A 108 -6.21 -5.44 -7.51
C ASN A 108 -5.37 -4.40 -6.76
N GLY A 109 -4.70 -3.49 -7.47
CA GLY A 109 -3.89 -2.43 -6.89
C GLY A 109 -4.69 -1.16 -6.57
N VAL A 110 -4.29 -0.47 -5.50
CA VAL A 110 -4.83 0.84 -5.11
C VAL A 110 -3.70 1.79 -4.72
N ILE A 111 -3.78 3.05 -5.16
CA ILE A 111 -2.96 4.16 -4.66
C ILE A 111 -3.83 5.40 -4.49
N VAL A 112 -3.39 6.35 -3.68
CA VAL A 112 -4.11 7.60 -3.44
C VAL A 112 -3.14 8.78 -3.57
N ASP A 113 -3.54 9.82 -4.29
CA ASP A 113 -2.74 11.04 -4.42
C ASP A 113 -2.92 11.99 -3.21
N GLN A 114 -2.23 13.14 -3.25
CA GLN A 114 -2.29 14.16 -2.21
C GLN A 114 -3.64 14.89 -2.13
N LEU A 115 -4.45 14.84 -3.20
CA LEU A 115 -5.80 15.40 -3.26
C LEU A 115 -6.85 14.40 -2.74
N GLY A 116 -6.44 13.16 -2.45
CA GLY A 116 -7.30 12.08 -2.03
C GLY A 116 -8.03 11.38 -3.17
N THR A 117 -7.59 11.57 -4.42
CA THR A 117 -8.06 10.80 -5.57
C THR A 117 -7.60 9.36 -5.42
N VAL A 118 -8.54 8.42 -5.48
CA VAL A 118 -8.27 6.98 -5.42
C VAL A 118 -8.06 6.46 -6.84
N TYR A 119 -6.90 5.85 -7.09
CA TYR A 119 -6.62 5.17 -8.35
C TYR A 119 -6.65 3.66 -8.12
N VAL A 120 -7.36 2.97 -8.99
CA VAL A 120 -7.65 1.54 -8.85
C VAL A 120 -7.23 0.82 -10.12
N VAL A 121 -6.53 -0.28 -9.93
CA VAL A 121 -6.27 -1.26 -10.97
C VAL A 121 -7.49 -2.17 -11.06
N ASP A 122 -8.25 -1.99 -12.13
CA ASP A 122 -9.43 -2.79 -12.43
C ASP A 122 -9.00 -3.96 -13.33
N LEU A 123 -8.44 -5.00 -12.69
CA LEU A 123 -7.68 -6.08 -13.32
C LEU A 123 -8.49 -6.80 -14.39
N GLY A 124 -9.71 -7.22 -14.04
CA GLY A 124 -10.60 -8.00 -14.89
C GLY A 124 -11.15 -7.21 -16.08
N ASN A 125 -11.20 -5.88 -15.96
CA ASN A 125 -11.58 -4.98 -17.05
C ASN A 125 -10.38 -4.39 -17.81
N HIS A 126 -9.15 -4.78 -17.45
CA HIS A 126 -7.91 -4.36 -18.11
C HIS A 126 -7.77 -2.84 -18.25
N ARG A 127 -8.05 -2.13 -17.15
CA ARG A 127 -8.04 -0.67 -17.12
C ARG A 127 -7.56 -0.14 -15.77
N ILE A 128 -7.13 1.11 -15.78
CA ILE A 128 -6.88 1.89 -14.57
C ILE A 128 -7.95 2.96 -14.48
N MET A 129 -8.60 3.04 -13.32
CA MET A 129 -9.64 4.02 -13.05
C MET A 129 -9.25 4.96 -11.92
N CYS A 130 -9.79 6.16 -11.92
CA CYS A 130 -9.68 7.10 -10.81
C CYS A 130 -11.04 7.54 -10.27
N TRP A 131 -11.10 7.76 -8.96
CA TRP A 131 -12.22 8.32 -8.22
C TRP A 131 -11.73 9.52 -7.40
N PRO A 132 -12.02 10.76 -7.83
CA PRO A 132 -11.90 11.92 -6.97
C PRO A 132 -12.75 11.75 -5.70
N GLN A 133 -12.42 12.50 -4.65
CA GLN A 133 -13.23 12.48 -3.42
C GLN A 133 -14.71 12.76 -3.73
N GLU A 134 -15.59 11.99 -3.09
CA GLU A 134 -17.05 12.08 -3.24
C GLU A 134 -17.62 11.73 -4.63
N ALA A 135 -16.79 11.34 -5.60
CA ALA A 135 -17.23 10.95 -6.93
C ALA A 135 -18.15 9.73 -6.87
N LYS A 136 -19.28 9.79 -7.61
CA LYS A 136 -20.26 8.68 -7.67
C LYS A 136 -19.90 7.60 -8.68
N GLN A 137 -19.02 7.93 -9.62
CA GLN A 137 -18.50 7.04 -10.65
C GLN A 137 -17.04 7.41 -10.93
N GLY A 138 -16.28 6.46 -11.45
CA GLY A 138 -14.88 6.65 -11.79
C GLY A 138 -14.70 7.17 -13.20
N THR A 139 -13.45 7.47 -13.52
CA THR A 139 -13.01 7.81 -14.88
C THR A 139 -11.89 6.87 -15.28
N ILE A 140 -11.95 6.34 -16.51
CA ILE A 140 -10.86 5.53 -17.05
C ILE A 140 -9.71 6.48 -17.41
N ILE A 141 -8.52 6.22 -16.88
CA ILE A 141 -7.33 7.04 -17.17
C ILE A 141 -6.33 6.31 -18.07
N VAL A 142 -6.32 4.97 -18.04
CA VAL A 142 -5.44 4.13 -18.85
C VAL A 142 -6.18 2.82 -19.19
N GLY A 143 -6.00 2.29 -20.39
CA GLY A 143 -6.65 1.05 -20.82
C GLY A 143 -8.11 1.27 -21.21
N GLY A 144 -8.93 0.22 -21.14
CA GLY A 144 -10.34 0.26 -21.58
C GLY A 144 -10.55 0.35 -23.09
N ASN A 145 -9.48 0.28 -23.89
CA ASN A 145 -9.51 0.33 -25.37
C ASN A 145 -9.38 -1.07 -25.99
N GLY A 146 -9.96 -2.07 -25.33
CA GLY A 146 -9.81 -3.47 -25.67
C GLY A 146 -8.48 -4.09 -25.21
N LEU A 147 -8.46 -5.42 -25.25
CA LEU A 147 -7.29 -6.23 -24.95
C LEU A 147 -6.21 -6.07 -26.02
N GLY A 148 -4.97 -5.87 -25.59
CA GLY A 148 -3.83 -5.86 -26.50
C GLY A 148 -2.57 -5.24 -25.92
N ASN A 149 -1.58 -5.07 -26.79
CA ASN A 149 -0.24 -4.58 -26.45
C ASN A 149 0.05 -3.18 -27.00
N GLN A 150 -0.96 -2.49 -27.54
CA GLN A 150 -0.80 -1.10 -27.95
C GLN A 150 -0.58 -0.19 -26.72
N ALA A 151 -0.12 1.04 -26.96
CA ALA A 151 0.23 1.98 -25.89
C ALA A 151 -0.97 2.33 -24.99
N ASN A 152 -2.20 2.32 -25.52
CA ASN A 152 -3.42 2.63 -24.79
C ASN A 152 -4.23 1.38 -24.39
N GLN A 153 -3.63 0.19 -24.50
CA GLN A 153 -4.21 -1.09 -24.15
C GLN A 153 -3.43 -1.74 -23.01
N LEU A 154 -4.12 -2.53 -22.19
CA LEU A 154 -3.55 -3.28 -21.09
C LEU A 154 -4.01 -4.75 -21.19
N ILE A 155 -3.24 -5.64 -20.57
CA ILE A 155 -3.66 -7.03 -20.33
C ILE A 155 -3.27 -7.41 -18.90
N TYR A 156 -4.29 -7.65 -18.06
CA TYR A 156 -4.16 -7.96 -16.63
C TYR A 156 -3.13 -7.06 -15.91
N PRO A 157 -3.41 -5.75 -15.80
CA PRO A 157 -2.58 -4.87 -14.99
C PRO A 157 -2.67 -5.28 -13.52
N THR A 158 -1.55 -5.36 -12.81
CA THR A 158 -1.51 -5.81 -11.40
C THR A 158 -0.99 -4.75 -10.45
N GLY A 159 -0.13 -3.85 -10.93
CA GLY A 159 0.50 -2.82 -10.10
C GLY A 159 0.33 -1.43 -10.70
N LEU A 160 0.21 -0.44 -9.82
CA LEU A 160 0.16 0.98 -10.16
C LEU A 160 1.04 1.78 -9.19
N SER A 161 1.83 2.71 -9.73
CA SER A 161 2.60 3.66 -8.93
C SER A 161 2.61 5.04 -9.57
N LEU A 162 2.84 6.06 -8.76
CA LEU A 162 2.93 7.46 -9.16
C LEU A 162 4.32 8.01 -8.84
N ASP A 163 4.92 8.75 -9.77
CA ASP A 163 6.09 9.58 -9.45
C ASP A 163 5.70 10.99 -9.01
N ARG A 164 6.71 11.81 -8.67
CA ARG A 164 6.50 13.19 -8.21
C ARG A 164 5.98 14.14 -9.30
N GLN A 165 6.01 13.72 -10.55
CA GLN A 165 5.47 14.45 -11.69
C GLN A 165 4.07 13.93 -12.07
N ASN A 166 3.47 13.08 -11.23
CA ASN A 166 2.19 12.42 -11.47
C ASN A 166 2.18 11.55 -12.74
N ASN A 167 3.32 11.01 -13.16
CA ASN A 167 3.32 9.96 -14.17
C ASN A 167 2.91 8.64 -13.52
N PHE A 168 2.05 7.88 -14.19
CA PHE A 168 1.64 6.54 -13.77
C PHE A 168 2.59 5.49 -14.33
N TYR A 169 2.95 4.52 -13.51
CA TYR A 169 3.67 3.32 -13.91
C TYR A 169 2.77 2.12 -13.67
N VAL A 170 2.46 1.39 -14.73
CA VAL A 170 1.53 0.24 -14.70
C VAL A 170 2.33 -1.02 -15.00
N ALA A 171 2.28 -1.99 -14.08
CA ALA A 171 2.81 -3.33 -14.30
C ALA A 171 1.74 -4.23 -14.92
N GLU A 172 2.05 -4.87 -16.04
CA GLU A 172 1.13 -5.74 -16.78
C GLU A 172 1.61 -7.19 -16.73
N MET A 173 0.80 -8.06 -16.13
CA MET A 173 1.15 -9.46 -15.92
C MET A 173 1.34 -10.22 -17.24
N ASN A 174 0.41 -10.04 -18.19
CA ASN A 174 0.38 -10.85 -19.41
C ASN A 174 1.04 -10.19 -20.62
N ASN A 175 1.27 -8.88 -20.59
CA ASN A 175 2.13 -8.21 -21.58
C ASN A 175 3.62 -8.23 -21.17
N HIS A 176 3.94 -8.76 -19.98
CA HIS A 176 5.32 -8.86 -19.45
C HIS A 176 6.08 -7.53 -19.50
N ARG A 177 5.39 -6.43 -19.18
CA ARG A 177 5.95 -5.08 -19.33
C ARG A 177 5.53 -4.16 -18.19
N VAL A 178 6.26 -3.04 -18.10
CA VAL A 178 5.85 -1.88 -17.32
C VAL A 178 5.71 -0.71 -18.29
N GLN A 179 4.56 -0.03 -18.25
CA GLN A 179 4.33 1.17 -19.06
C GLN A 179 4.28 2.41 -18.20
N ARG A 180 4.84 3.50 -18.71
CA ARG A 180 4.73 4.84 -18.12
C ARG A 180 3.73 5.66 -18.90
N PHE A 181 2.82 6.33 -18.18
CA PHE A 181 1.84 7.27 -18.74
C PHE A 181 2.06 8.65 -18.14
N SER A 182 2.25 9.63 -19.00
CA SER A 182 2.29 11.04 -18.59
C SER A 182 0.89 11.63 -18.74
N MET A 183 0.40 12.27 -17.67
CA MET A 183 -0.81 13.07 -17.75
C MET A 183 -0.46 14.38 -18.45
N ASN A 184 -1.17 14.67 -19.54
CA ASN A 184 -1.08 15.97 -20.23
C ASN A 184 -1.91 17.03 -19.50
#